data_AF-A0A3C1S3F4-F1
#
_entry.id   AF-A0A3C1S3F4-F1
#
_cell.length_a   1.000
_cell.length_b   1.000
_cell.length_c   1.000
_cell.angle_alpha   90.00
_cell.angle_beta   90.00
_cell.angle_gamma   90.00
#
_symmetry.space_group_name_H-M   'P 1'
#
loop_
_entity.id
_entity.type
_entity.pdbx_description
1 polymer ?
#
loop_
_entity_poly.entity_id
_entity_poly.type
_entity_poly.pdbx_seq_one_letter_code
_entity_poly.pdbx_strand_id
1 'polypeptide(L)'
;MSRRSKIILVIITVLFITVLIWLGKKNKENIVTYDTEKPFKATIEKKAVATGRVIPLEEVDIKPQISGIIEKVYLEEGVIVKSGDLIATVRVVPNVQSLNSANGIVKNAQLTYENAKIQYDRNKKLFDKGVISGQDYENSLLSFNNAKQGLNNAKSDLDIEVI
;
A
#
# COMPACT_ATOMS: atom_id res chain seq x y z
N MET A 1 -57.01 -109.18 -28.00
CA MET A 1 -56.68 -107.95 -28.77
C MET A 1 -55.54 -108.25 -29.73
N SER A 2 -55.78 -108.13 -31.04
CA SER A 2 -54.85 -108.48 -32.14
C SER A 2 -53.49 -107.78 -31.99
N ARG A 3 -52.39 -108.49 -32.25
CA ARG A 3 -51.00 -108.02 -32.02
C ARG A 3 -50.68 -106.69 -32.73
N ARG A 4 -51.38 -106.36 -33.82
CA ARG A 4 -51.19 -105.11 -34.60
C ARG A 4 -51.75 -103.87 -33.89
N SER A 5 -52.86 -104.00 -33.15
CA SER A 5 -53.49 -102.88 -32.44
C SER A 5 -52.66 -102.38 -31.24
N LYS A 6 -51.88 -103.27 -30.60
CA LYS A 6 -50.98 -102.88 -29.49
C LYS A 6 -49.80 -102.03 -29.96
N ILE A 7 -49.26 -102.30 -31.16
CA ILE A 7 -48.14 -101.54 -31.75
C ILE A 7 -48.58 -100.12 -32.09
N ILE A 8 -49.76 -99.96 -32.69
CA ILE A 8 -50.32 -98.64 -33.03
C ILE A 8 -50.57 -97.80 -31.77
N LEU A 9 -51.06 -98.43 -30.70
CA LEU A 9 -51.33 -97.73 -29.43
C LEU A 9 -50.03 -97.21 -28.80
N VAL A 10 -48.97 -98.02 -28.77
CA VAL A 10 -47.65 -97.60 -28.25
C VAL A 10 -47.06 -96.44 -29.06
N ILE A 11 -47.19 -96.45 -30.39
CA ILE A 11 -46.71 -95.35 -31.24
C ILE A 11 -47.45 -94.05 -30.92
N ILE A 12 -48.77 -94.11 -30.75
CA ILE A 12 -49.58 -92.93 -30.38
C ILE A 12 -49.17 -92.40 -29.01
N THR A 13 -48.93 -93.26 -28.02
CA THR A 13 -48.49 -92.81 -26.69
C THR A 13 -47.11 -92.16 -26.74
N VAL A 14 -46.18 -92.71 -27.51
CA VAL A 14 -44.84 -92.13 -27.68
C VAL A 14 -44.93 -90.77 -28.40
N LEU A 15 -45.77 -90.65 -29.43
CA LEU A 15 -46.02 -89.39 -30.14
C LEU A 15 -46.68 -88.35 -29.23
N PHE A 16 -47.58 -88.78 -28.35
CA PHE A 16 -48.22 -87.88 -27.40
C PHE A 16 -47.24 -87.37 -26.33
N ILE A 17 -46.35 -88.24 -25.84
CA ILE A 17 -45.31 -87.87 -24.87
C ILE A 17 -44.29 -86.91 -25.50
N THR A 18 -43.88 -87.13 -26.75
CA THR A 18 -42.95 -86.23 -27.43
C THR A 18 -43.57 -84.85 -27.68
N VAL A 19 -44.85 -84.78 -28.03
CA VAL A 19 -45.59 -83.52 -28.18
C VAL A 19 -45.72 -82.79 -26.83
N LEU A 20 -46.01 -83.49 -25.74
CA LEU A 20 -46.08 -82.89 -24.40
C LEU A 20 -44.73 -82.33 -23.93
N ILE A 21 -43.63 -83.04 -24.17
CA ILE A 21 -42.28 -82.56 -23.84
C ILE A 21 -41.93 -81.32 -24.68
N TRP A 22 -42.32 -81.31 -25.96
CA TRP A 22 -42.10 -80.16 -26.84
C TRP A 22 -42.92 -78.94 -26.42
N LEU A 23 -44.17 -79.14 -25.99
CA LEU A 23 -45.03 -78.06 -25.47
C LEU A 23 -44.46 -77.45 -24.18
N GLY A 24 -43.95 -78.31 -23.27
CA GLY A 24 -43.33 -77.86 -22.01
C GLY A 24 -42.03 -77.08 -22.21
N LYS A 25 -41.25 -77.40 -23.25
CA LYS A 25 -40.01 -76.67 -23.58
C LYS A 25 -40.25 -75.32 -24.26
N LYS A 26 -41.37 -75.14 -24.97
CA LYS A 26 -41.68 -73.89 -25.68
C LYS A 26 -42.19 -72.76 -24.78
N ASN A 27 -42.47 -73.02 -23.51
CA ASN A 27 -43.05 -72.04 -22.58
C ASN A 27 -42.05 -71.42 -21.60
N LYS A 28 -40.75 -71.42 -21.92
CA LYS A 28 -39.73 -70.66 -21.18
C LYS A 28 -39.47 -69.35 -21.89
N GLU A 29 -40.31 -68.35 -21.63
CA GLU A 29 -39.97 -66.96 -21.95
C GLU A 29 -38.73 -66.54 -21.15
N ASN A 30 -37.80 -65.83 -21.79
CA ASN A 30 -36.62 -65.28 -21.13
C ASN A 30 -37.06 -64.12 -20.24
N ILE A 31 -37.08 -64.35 -18.93
CA ILE A 31 -37.35 -63.31 -17.93
C ILE A 31 -36.18 -62.33 -18.01
N VAL A 32 -36.42 -61.12 -18.54
CA VAL A 32 -35.42 -60.06 -18.56
C VAL A 32 -35.23 -59.60 -17.11
N THR A 33 -34.11 -60.01 -16.50
CA THR A 33 -33.73 -59.56 -15.17
C THR A 33 -33.22 -58.12 -15.27
N TYR A 34 -33.94 -57.19 -14.65
CA TYR A 34 -33.49 -55.82 -14.46
C TYR A 34 -32.83 -55.70 -13.10
N ASP A 35 -31.60 -55.18 -13.07
CA ASP A 35 -30.99 -54.76 -11.82
C ASP A 35 -31.64 -53.43 -11.40
N THR A 36 -32.46 -53.49 -10.34
CA THR A 36 -33.12 -52.32 -9.76
C THR A 36 -32.49 -51.97 -8.41
N GLU A 37 -32.10 -50.71 -8.24
CA GLU A 37 -31.75 -50.17 -6.93
C GLU A 37 -32.90 -49.38 -6.31
N LYS A 38 -33.00 -49.40 -4.98
CA LYS A 38 -34.02 -48.63 -4.24
C LYS A 38 -33.53 -47.20 -4.04
N PRO A 39 -34.41 -46.18 -4.22
CA PRO A 39 -34.03 -44.80 -3.96
C PRO A 39 -33.70 -44.60 -2.47
N PHE A 40 -32.57 -43.96 -2.19
CA PHE A 40 -32.18 -43.54 -0.86
C PHE A 40 -32.04 -42.01 -0.80
N LYS A 41 -32.27 -41.44 0.37
CA LYS A 41 -31.99 -40.02 0.61
C LYS A 41 -30.52 -39.90 1.01
N ALA A 42 -29.74 -39.21 0.19
CA ALA A 42 -28.37 -38.82 0.51
C ALA A 42 -28.28 -37.29 0.55
N THR A 43 -27.43 -36.78 1.43
CA THR A 43 -27.07 -35.37 1.43
C THR A 43 -26.06 -35.12 0.33
N ILE A 44 -26.41 -34.26 -0.63
CA ILE A 44 -25.50 -33.82 -1.69
C ILE A 44 -24.94 -32.46 -1.29
N GLU A 45 -23.67 -32.42 -0.89
CA GLU A 45 -22.97 -31.16 -0.67
C GLU A 45 -22.44 -30.61 -2.00
N LYS A 46 -23.07 -29.55 -2.51
CA LYS A 46 -22.55 -28.79 -3.65
C LYS A 46 -21.54 -27.77 -3.15
N LYS A 47 -20.26 -28.03 -3.38
CA LYS A 47 -19.17 -27.07 -3.13
C LYS A 47 -18.96 -26.21 -4.37
N ALA A 48 -19.15 -24.91 -4.23
CA ALA A 48 -18.77 -23.93 -5.24
C ALA A 48 -17.43 -23.30 -4.81
N VAL A 49 -16.47 -23.26 -5.72
CA VAL A 49 -15.17 -22.59 -5.48
C VAL A 49 -15.28 -21.19 -6.03
N ALA A 50 -15.23 -20.19 -5.16
CA ALA A 50 -15.08 -18.80 -5.53
C ALA A 50 -13.63 -18.39 -5.33
N THR A 51 -13.01 -17.84 -6.37
CA THR A 51 -11.69 -17.22 -6.28
C THR A 51 -11.83 -15.74 -5.95
N GLY A 52 -11.05 -15.27 -4.99
CA GLY A 52 -10.98 -13.87 -4.60
C GLY A 52 -9.54 -13.45 -4.41
N ARG A 53 -9.29 -12.14 -4.39
CA ARG A 53 -7.97 -11.58 -4.09
C ARG A 53 -8.00 -10.91 -2.73
N VAL A 54 -7.00 -11.20 -1.90
CA VAL A 54 -6.78 -10.49 -0.64
C VAL A 54 -6.16 -9.14 -0.96
N ILE A 55 -6.81 -8.07 -0.52
CA ILE A 55 -6.30 -6.70 -0.61
C ILE A 55 -6.07 -6.17 0.81
N PRO A 56 -5.06 -5.31 1.02
CA PRO A 56 -4.90 -4.63 2.30
C PRO A 56 -6.12 -3.77 2.60
N LEU A 57 -6.49 -3.68 3.89
CA LEU A 57 -7.57 -2.79 4.33
C LEU A 57 -7.16 -1.33 4.19
N GLU A 58 -5.89 -1.02 4.49
CA GLU A 58 -5.28 0.30 4.39
C GLU A 58 -3.93 0.17 3.68
N GLU A 59 -3.68 1.06 2.73
CA GLU A 59 -2.44 1.16 1.97
C GLU A 59 -2.00 2.63 1.96
N VAL A 60 -0.74 2.89 2.30
CA VAL A 60 -0.20 4.26 2.41
C VAL A 60 1.16 4.32 1.72
N ASP A 61 1.28 5.23 0.76
CA ASP A 61 2.56 5.57 0.14
C ASP A 61 3.35 6.50 1.06
N ILE A 62 4.58 6.11 1.40
CA ILE A 62 5.49 6.95 2.18
C ILE A 62 6.29 7.83 1.21
N LYS A 63 6.06 9.14 1.27
CA LYS A 63 6.73 10.14 0.42
C LYS A 63 7.46 11.17 1.28
N PRO A 64 8.65 11.63 0.88
CA PRO A 64 9.32 12.76 1.54
C PRO A 64 8.45 14.02 1.50
N GLN A 65 8.44 14.78 2.59
CA GLN A 65 7.74 16.08 2.66
C GLN A 65 8.50 17.21 1.97
N ILE A 66 9.82 17.03 1.81
CA ILE A 66 10.72 18.00 1.19
C ILE A 66 11.44 17.35 0.01
N SER A 67 11.71 18.15 -1.01
CA SER A 67 12.54 17.74 -2.14
C SER A 67 14.01 17.66 -1.72
N GLY A 68 14.67 16.55 -2.00
CA GLY A 68 16.07 16.36 -1.68
C GLY A 68 16.59 15.01 -2.16
N ILE A 69 17.83 14.71 -1.79
CA ILE A 69 18.47 13.45 -2.11
C ILE A 69 18.37 12.55 -0.87
N ILE A 70 17.94 11.29 -1.04
CA ILE A 70 17.96 10.31 0.05
C ILE A 70 19.41 10.11 0.49
N GLU A 71 19.71 10.47 1.74
CA GLU A 71 21.05 10.33 2.31
C GLU A 71 21.28 8.92 2.82
N LYS A 72 20.31 8.38 3.56
CA LYS A 72 20.40 7.04 4.12
C LYS A 72 19.01 6.45 4.33
N VAL A 73 18.87 5.17 4.06
CA VAL A 73 17.70 4.35 4.41
C VAL A 73 18.08 3.48 5.61
N TYR A 74 17.24 3.49 6.64
CA TYR A 74 17.51 2.80 7.92
C TYR A 74 16.73 1.49 8.06
N LEU A 75 15.71 1.28 7.24
CA LEU A 75 14.84 0.11 7.30
C LEU A 75 14.97 -0.73 6.02
N GLU A 76 14.91 -2.04 6.20
CA GLU A 76 14.89 -3.00 5.10
C GLU A 76 13.45 -3.33 4.69
N GLU A 77 13.30 -3.83 3.47
CA GLU A 77 12.00 -4.23 2.92
C GLU A 77 11.39 -5.40 3.73
N GLY A 78 10.09 -5.33 3.99
CA GLY A 78 9.36 -6.37 4.73
C GLY A 78 9.39 -6.24 6.26
N VAL A 79 10.06 -5.23 6.80
CA VAL A 79 10.05 -4.93 8.24
C VAL A 79 8.70 -4.32 8.65
N ILE A 80 8.20 -4.73 9.81
CA ILE A 80 7.01 -4.13 10.42
C ILE A 80 7.40 -2.79 11.05
N VAL A 81 6.79 -1.72 10.60
CA VAL A 81 7.05 -0.35 11.07
C VAL A 81 5.87 0.19 11.88
N LYS A 82 6.16 1.12 12.79
CA LYS A 82 5.17 1.87 13.56
C LYS A 82 5.19 3.34 13.15
N SER A 83 4.11 4.04 13.50
CA SER A 83 4.05 5.49 13.31
C SER A 83 5.17 6.17 14.10
N GLY A 84 5.96 6.99 13.40
CA GLY A 84 7.09 7.71 13.97
C GLY A 84 8.45 7.05 13.79
N ASP A 85 8.52 5.84 13.22
CA ASP A 85 9.80 5.18 12.95
C ASP A 85 10.59 5.93 11.85
N LEU A 86 11.89 6.11 12.06
CA LEU A 86 12.78 6.73 11.09
C LEU A 86 13.08 5.75 9.94
N ILE A 87 12.53 6.05 8.77
CA ILE A 87 12.69 5.19 7.58
C ILE A 87 13.90 5.60 6.76
N ALA A 88 14.02 6.89 6.47
CA ALA A 88 15.12 7.45 5.68
C ALA A 88 15.37 8.90 6.08
N THR A 89 16.62 9.33 5.94
CA THR A 89 16.99 10.75 6.02
C THR A 89 17.15 11.32 4.62
N VAL A 90 16.65 12.54 4.42
CA VAL A 90 16.74 13.28 3.17
C VAL A 90 17.65 14.47 3.39
N ARG A 91 18.67 14.63 2.54
CA ARG A 91 19.52 15.81 2.54
C ARG A 91 18.96 16.80 1.53
N VAL A 92 18.58 17.98 2.00
CA VAL A 92 18.26 19.11 1.14
C VAL A 92 19.56 19.53 0.45
N VAL A 93 19.50 19.72 -0.87
CA VAL A 93 20.63 20.30 -1.61
C VAL A 93 20.34 21.79 -1.70
N PRO A 94 20.97 22.63 -0.86
CA PRO A 94 20.74 24.06 -0.95
C PRO A 94 21.18 24.56 -2.32
N ASN A 95 20.40 25.49 -2.88
CA ASN A 95 20.77 26.12 -4.12
C ASN A 95 21.97 27.04 -3.85
N VAL A 96 23.14 26.68 -4.38
CA VAL A 96 24.39 27.45 -4.20
C VAL A 96 24.23 28.92 -4.58
N GLN A 97 23.36 29.25 -5.54
CA GLN A 97 23.09 30.63 -5.94
C GLN A 97 22.28 31.38 -4.88
N SER A 98 21.27 30.74 -4.31
CA SER A 98 20.47 31.31 -3.22
C SER A 98 21.31 31.51 -1.97
N LEU A 99 22.11 30.52 -1.59
CA LEU A 99 23.03 30.59 -0.45
C LEU A 99 24.06 31.73 -0.62
N ASN A 100 24.64 31.88 -1.80
CA ASN A 100 25.56 32.99 -2.09
C ASN A 100 24.87 34.35 -2.01
N SER A 101 23.62 34.42 -2.46
CA SER A 101 22.82 35.66 -2.44
C SER A 101 22.45 36.05 -1.01
N ALA A 102 22.00 35.09 -0.18
CA ALA A 102 21.72 35.29 1.24
C ALA A 102 22.96 35.74 2.02
N ASN A 103 24.11 35.12 1.78
CA ASN A 103 25.39 35.55 2.35
C ASN A 103 25.76 37.00 1.96
N GLY A 104 25.50 37.38 0.71
CA GLY A 104 25.69 38.76 0.24
C GLY A 104 24.80 39.77 0.99
N ILE A 105 23.54 39.41 1.24
CA ILE A 105 22.59 40.24 2.01
C ILE A 105 23.06 40.42 3.45
N VAL A 106 23.47 39.34 4.14
CA VAL A 106 24.03 39.40 5.49
C VAL A 106 25.25 40.30 5.55
N LYS A 107 26.15 40.19 4.58
CA LYS A 107 27.36 41.00 4.53
C LYS A 107 27.04 42.49 4.34
N ASN A 108 26.09 42.82 3.48
CA ASN A 108 25.62 44.21 3.31
C ASN A 108 24.96 44.73 4.59
N ALA A 109 24.07 43.96 5.22
CA ALA A 109 23.42 44.34 6.47
C ALA A 109 24.44 44.54 7.61
N GLN A 110 25.50 43.72 7.66
CA GLN A 110 26.59 43.88 8.62
C GLN A 110 27.32 45.19 8.41
N LEU A 111 27.65 45.55 7.16
CA LEU A 111 28.30 46.83 6.85
C LEU A 111 27.42 48.03 7.27
N THR A 112 26.11 47.95 7.02
CA THR A 112 25.15 48.98 7.46
C THR A 112 25.10 49.08 8.98
N TYR A 113 25.07 47.95 9.69
CA TYR A 113 25.11 47.91 11.15
C TYR A 113 26.40 48.52 11.71
N GLU A 114 27.57 48.13 11.21
CA GLU A 114 28.86 48.67 11.67
C GLU A 114 28.93 50.19 11.47
N ASN A 115 28.50 50.68 10.31
CA ASN A 115 28.46 52.12 10.04
C ASN A 115 27.52 52.86 11.00
N ALA A 116 26.31 52.34 11.22
CA ALA A 116 25.35 52.94 12.15
C ALA A 116 25.85 52.89 13.60
N LYS A 117 26.52 51.80 14.00
CA LYS A 117 27.15 51.64 15.31
C LYS A 117 28.24 52.68 15.55
N ILE A 118 29.14 52.89 14.58
CA ILE A 118 30.20 53.90 14.69
C ILE A 118 29.60 55.30 14.83
N GLN A 119 28.53 55.61 14.10
CA GLN A 119 27.83 56.90 14.22
C GLN A 119 27.18 57.06 15.59
N TYR A 120 26.47 56.04 16.07
CA TYR A 120 25.85 56.03 17.40
C TYR A 120 26.88 56.18 18.51
N ASP A 121 27.96 55.40 18.49
CA ASP A 121 29.01 55.45 19.52
C ASP A 121 29.68 56.84 19.58
N ARG A 122 29.82 57.51 18.43
CA ARG A 122 30.34 58.88 18.35
C ARG A 122 29.33 59.90 18.85
N ASN A 123 28.08 59.83 18.40
CA ASN A 123 27.04 60.78 18.79
C ASN A 123 26.70 60.65 20.29
N LYS A 124 26.69 59.43 20.83
CA LYS A 124 26.56 59.19 22.27
C LYS A 124 27.62 59.95 23.07
N LYS A 125 28.90 59.84 22.68
CA LYS A 125 30.00 60.55 23.34
C LYS A 125 29.87 62.08 23.24
N LEU A 126 29.32 62.60 22.14
CA LEU A 126 29.11 64.04 21.96
C LEU A 126 27.90 64.53 22.76
N PHE A 127 26.84 63.74 22.83
CA PHE A 127 25.64 64.03 23.62
C PHE A 127 25.94 64.02 25.12
N ASP A 128 26.69 63.00 25.59
CA ASP A 128 27.16 62.90 26.97
C ASP A 128 28.03 64.11 27.37
N LYS A 129 28.65 64.80 26.40
CA LYS A 129 29.42 66.04 26.57
C LYS A 129 28.63 67.33 26.33
N GLY A 130 27.33 67.23 26.03
CA GLY A 130 26.46 68.39 25.73
C GLY A 130 26.75 69.10 24.40
N VAL A 131 27.42 68.44 23.45
CA VAL A 131 27.85 69.05 22.18
C VAL A 131 26.79 68.96 21.08
N ILE A 132 25.91 67.95 21.13
CA ILE A 132 24.83 67.75 20.15
C ILE A 132 23.46 67.74 20.84
N SER A 133 22.39 67.96 20.07
CA SER A 133 21.02 67.95 20.59
C SER A 133 20.55 66.52 20.93
N GLY A 134 19.54 66.42 21.80
CA GLY A 134 18.87 65.14 22.08
C GLY A 134 18.25 64.51 20.83
N GLN A 135 17.69 65.34 19.94
CA GLN A 135 17.13 64.89 18.67
C GLN A 135 18.19 64.20 17.79
N ASP A 136 19.40 64.76 17.70
CA ASP A 136 20.48 64.18 16.90
C ASP A 136 20.96 62.83 17.46
N TYR A 137 21.00 62.72 18.79
CA TYR A 137 21.30 61.47 19.47
C TYR A 137 20.22 60.41 19.24
N GLU A 138 18.95 60.76 19.43
CA GLU A 138 17.81 59.87 19.22
C GLU A 138 17.72 59.37 17.77
N ASN A 139 17.97 60.24 16.78
CA ASN A 139 18.03 59.86 15.38
C ASN A 139 19.13 58.82 15.11
N SER A 140 20.30 59.01 15.72
CA SER A 140 21.42 58.07 15.59
C SER A 140 21.16 56.74 16.29
N LEU A 141 20.54 56.76 17.47
CA LEU A 141 20.10 55.57 18.20
C LEU A 141 19.07 54.77 17.41
N LEU A 142 18.08 55.45 16.83
CA LEU A 142 17.06 54.82 15.98
C LEU A 142 17.69 54.15 14.75
N SER A 143 18.61 54.85 14.07
CA SER A 143 19.36 54.32 12.93
C SER A 143 20.16 53.06 13.30
N PHE A 144 20.86 53.08 14.43
CA PHE A 144 21.57 51.92 14.97
C PHE A 144 20.64 50.74 15.25
N ASN A 145 19.51 50.98 15.93
CA ASN A 145 18.54 49.94 16.24
C ASN A 145 17.92 49.33 14.97
N ASN A 146 17.59 50.15 13.98
CA ASN A 146 17.08 49.68 12.69
C ASN A 146 18.11 48.83 11.96
N ALA A 147 19.37 49.27 11.90
CA ALA A 147 20.44 48.50 11.27
C ALA A 147 20.73 47.19 12.02
N LYS A 148 20.64 47.19 13.35
CA LYS A 148 20.76 45.98 14.18
C LYS A 148 19.65 44.99 13.87
N GLN A 149 18.40 45.43 13.77
CA GLN A 149 17.29 44.57 13.39
C GLN A 149 17.43 44.06 11.96
N GLY A 150 17.85 44.92 11.02
CA GLY A 150 18.12 44.50 9.64
C GLY A 150 19.17 43.40 9.55
N LEU A 151 20.25 43.49 10.33
CA LEU A 151 21.27 42.45 10.42
C LEU A 151 20.72 41.15 11.01
N ASN A 152 19.91 41.23 12.06
CA ASN A 152 19.31 40.03 12.65
C ASN A 152 18.37 39.32 11.66
N ASN A 153 17.52 40.07 10.96
CA ASN A 153 16.62 39.53 9.95
C ASN A 153 17.41 38.84 8.82
N ALA A 154 18.44 39.50 8.30
CA ALA A 154 19.29 38.93 7.26
C ALA A 154 19.97 37.62 7.70
N LYS A 155 20.39 37.52 8.98
CA LYS A 155 20.96 36.29 9.54
C LYS A 155 19.91 35.18 9.65
N SER A 156 18.70 35.50 10.12
CA SER A 156 17.60 34.54 10.17
C SER A 156 17.22 34.03 8.78
N ASP A 157 17.22 34.89 7.77
CA ASP A 157 16.95 34.51 6.38
C ASP A 157 18.04 33.57 5.83
N LEU A 158 19.31 33.79 6.20
CA LEU A 158 20.41 32.88 5.83
C LEU A 158 20.28 31.52 6.52
N ASP A 159 19.88 31.47 7.79
CA ASP A 159 19.71 30.22 8.53
C ASP A 159 18.62 29.34 7.91
N ILE A 160 17.55 29.95 7.39
CA ILE A 160 16.48 29.22 6.67
C ILE A 160 17.02 28.52 5.41
N GLU A 161 17.97 29.12 4.71
CA GLU A 161 18.55 28.55 3.47
C GLU A 161 19.58 27.45 3.74
N VAL A 162 20.04 27.30 4.99
CA VAL A 162 21.02 26.28 5.42
C VAL A 162 20.36 25.02 5.97
N ILE A 163 19.08 25.08 6.35
CA ILE A 163 18.26 23.95 6.86
C ILE A 163 17.75 23.09 5.69
#